data_AF-A0A502HKC0-F1
#
_entry.id   AF-A0A502HKC0-F1
#
_cell.length_a   1.000
_cell.length_b   1.000
_cell.length_c   1.000
_cell.angle_alpha   90.00
_cell.angle_beta   90.00
_cell.angle_gamma   90.00
#
_symmetry.space_group_name_H-M   'P 1'
#
loop_
_entity.id
_entity.type
_entity.pdbx_description
1 polymer ?
#
loop_
_entity_poly.entity_id
_entity_poly.type
_entity_poly.pdbx_seq_one_letter_code
_entity_poly.pdbx_strand_id
1 'polypeptide(L)'
;MADAGFRRPWIKAVEAQGWYYVARVRNRDLYRSDSHTWLPVKNLYALASSSPKSLGQIEMTQSAPHFIHLYCVRHRAKGRKHQRVTGSIAKNKLSRQSANREREPWLLASNLPEDQWNPSKIVAIY
;
A
#
# COMPACT_ATOMS: atom_id res chain seq x y z
N MET A 1 2.31 3.72 -12.85
CA MET A 1 2.57 3.07 -11.56
C MET A 1 3.38 4.02 -10.68
N ALA A 2 3.07 4.11 -9.38
CA ALA A 2 3.79 4.99 -8.44
C ALA A 2 4.15 4.27 -7.12
N ASP A 3 5.40 4.33 -6.68
CA ASP A 3 5.81 3.89 -5.33
C ASP A 3 5.73 5.07 -4.35
N ALA A 4 5.17 4.77 -3.17
CA ALA A 4 5.08 5.57 -1.95
C ALA A 4 5.13 7.12 -2.05
N GLY A 5 4.08 7.78 -1.54
CA GLY A 5 4.08 9.23 -1.33
C GLY A 5 3.35 10.03 -2.41
N PHE A 6 2.74 9.37 -3.39
CA PHE A 6 1.69 9.98 -4.20
C PHE A 6 0.53 10.37 -3.27
N ARG A 7 -0.02 11.56 -3.50
CA ARG A 7 -1.14 12.09 -2.74
C ARG A 7 -2.27 12.43 -3.71
N ARG A 8 -3.42 12.80 -3.14
CA ARG A 8 -4.62 13.18 -3.89
C ARG A 8 -4.39 14.07 -5.13
N PRO A 9 -3.51 15.10 -5.13
CA PRO A 9 -3.30 15.90 -6.34
C PRO A 9 -2.80 15.09 -7.53
N TRP A 10 -1.92 14.11 -7.30
CA TRP A 10 -1.42 13.22 -8.36
C TRP A 10 -2.53 12.29 -8.85
N ILE A 11 -3.29 11.69 -7.94
CA ILE A 11 -4.43 10.81 -8.29
C ILE A 11 -5.43 11.57 -9.16
N LYS A 12 -5.84 12.76 -8.73
CA LYS A 12 -6.75 13.62 -9.49
C LYS A 12 -6.20 13.98 -10.88
N ALA A 13 -4.91 14.28 -10.98
CA ALA A 13 -4.30 14.64 -12.26
C ALA A 13 -4.30 13.46 -13.25
N VAL A 14 -4.07 12.24 -12.76
CA VAL A 14 -4.13 11.02 -13.57
C VAL A 14 -5.58 10.72 -13.98
N GLU A 15 -6.52 10.80 -13.06
CA GLU A 15 -7.95 10.58 -13.34
C GLU A 15 -8.51 11.62 -14.31
N ALA A 16 -8.11 12.89 -14.19
CA ALA A 16 -8.52 13.94 -15.12
C ALA A 16 -8.03 13.72 -16.56
N GLN A 17 -6.96 12.95 -16.74
CA GLN A 17 -6.46 12.54 -18.06
C GLN A 17 -7.12 11.24 -18.56
N GLY A 18 -8.04 10.64 -17.78
CA GLY A 18 -8.66 9.36 -18.11
C GLY A 18 -7.69 8.17 -18.00
N TRP A 19 -6.61 8.32 -17.23
CA TRP A 19 -5.57 7.30 -17.11
C TRP A 19 -5.82 6.37 -15.92
N TYR A 20 -5.27 5.16 -16.04
CA TYR A 20 -5.27 4.18 -14.96
C TYR A 20 -4.01 4.27 -14.10
N TYR A 21 -4.15 3.96 -12.81
CA TYR A 21 -3.04 3.87 -11.89
C TYR A 21 -3.12 2.67 -10.95
N VAL A 22 -1.93 2.26 -10.51
CA VAL A 22 -1.72 1.43 -9.32
C VAL A 22 -0.64 2.10 -8.50
N ALA A 23 -0.91 2.27 -7.21
CA ALA A 23 -0.09 3.08 -6.35
C ALA A 23 -0.08 2.53 -4.92
N ARG A 24 1.08 2.52 -4.23
CA ARG A 24 1.22 1.95 -2.87
C ARG A 24 0.99 2.92 -1.71
N VAL A 25 0.00 2.62 -0.88
CA VAL A 25 -0.37 3.37 0.32
C VAL A 25 0.49 2.96 1.53
N ARG A 26 0.98 3.92 2.33
CA ARG A 26 1.87 3.63 3.47
C ARG A 26 1.66 4.55 4.67
N ASN A 27 1.87 3.98 5.88
CA ASN A 27 2.21 4.52 7.22
C ASN A 27 1.68 5.89 7.74
N ARG A 28 1.37 6.88 6.91
CA ARG A 28 0.83 8.19 7.32
C ARG A 28 -0.58 8.45 6.79
N ASP A 29 -1.06 7.66 5.84
CA ASP A 29 -2.40 7.84 5.31
C ASP A 29 -3.46 7.39 6.31
N LEU A 30 -4.59 8.11 6.31
CA LEU A 30 -5.77 7.78 7.08
C LEU A 30 -6.85 7.27 6.13
N TYR A 31 -7.60 6.29 6.59
CA TYR A 31 -8.79 5.78 5.90
C TYR A 31 -10.00 5.81 6.82
N ARG A 32 -11.17 5.68 6.21
CA ARG A 32 -12.44 5.63 6.89
C ARG A 32 -13.38 4.70 6.12
N SER A 33 -13.95 3.71 6.81
CA SER A 33 -14.96 2.78 6.25
C SER A 33 -16.38 3.20 6.55
N ASP A 34 -16.58 4.02 7.59
CA ASP A 34 -17.85 4.48 8.14
C ASP A 34 -17.77 5.98 8.44
N SER A 35 -18.88 6.73 8.44
CA SER A 35 -18.86 8.20 8.48
C SER A 35 -18.25 8.87 9.73
N HIS A 36 -17.77 8.13 10.73
CA HIS A 36 -17.45 8.71 12.05
C HIS A 36 -15.96 8.90 12.34
N THR A 37 -15.07 7.96 12.01
CA THR A 37 -13.68 8.01 12.52
C THR A 37 -12.62 7.74 11.46
N TRP A 38 -11.61 8.61 11.40
CA TRP A 38 -10.40 8.38 10.60
C TRP A 38 -9.43 7.47 11.34
N LEU A 39 -9.08 6.35 10.72
CA LEU A 39 -8.17 5.35 11.27
C LEU A 39 -6.87 5.27 10.44
N PRO A 40 -5.73 4.94 11.07
CA PRO A 40 -4.49 4.72 10.34
C PRO A 40 -4.61 3.54 9.37
N VAL A 41 -4.15 3.69 8.12
CA VAL A 41 -4.12 2.59 7.13
C VAL A 41 -3.36 1.35 7.61
N LYS A 42 -2.50 1.52 8.60
CA LYS A 42 -1.79 0.42 9.26
C LYS A 42 -2.74 -0.60 9.90
N ASN A 43 -3.94 -0.20 10.31
CA ASN A 43 -4.94 -1.13 10.85
C ASN A 43 -5.35 -2.18 9.80
N LEU A 44 -5.35 -1.80 8.51
CA LEU A 44 -5.65 -2.70 7.39
C LEU A 44 -4.57 -3.77 7.18
N TYR A 45 -3.36 -3.60 7.74
CA TYR A 45 -2.29 -4.59 7.61
C TYR A 45 -2.64 -5.91 8.30
N ALA A 46 -3.52 -5.88 9.31
CA ALA A 46 -4.03 -7.08 9.97
C ALA A 46 -4.87 -7.97 9.03
N LEU A 47 -5.48 -7.37 8.00
CA LEU A 47 -6.31 -8.09 7.01
C LEU A 47 -5.46 -8.74 5.91
N ALA A 48 -4.18 -8.36 5.80
CA ALA A 48 -3.32 -8.83 4.73
C ALA A 48 -2.89 -10.28 4.93
N SER A 49 -3.05 -11.08 3.88
CA SER A 49 -2.63 -12.47 3.81
C SER A 49 -1.68 -12.72 2.66
N SER A 50 -1.12 -13.93 2.58
CA SER A 50 -0.29 -14.37 1.45
C SER A 50 -1.03 -14.28 0.11
N SER A 51 -2.34 -14.50 0.12
CA SER A 51 -3.20 -14.29 -1.05
C SER A 51 -3.63 -12.82 -1.15
N PRO A 52 -3.48 -12.19 -2.34
CA PRO A 52 -4.02 -10.86 -2.62
C PRO A 52 -5.53 -10.78 -2.40
N LYS A 53 -6.00 -9.69 -1.80
CA LYS A 53 -7.43 -9.45 -1.52
C LYS A 53 -7.83 -8.04 -1.86
N SER A 54 -9.06 -7.87 -2.35
CA SER A 54 -9.73 -6.57 -2.38
C SER A 54 -10.26 -6.26 -0.97
N LEU A 55 -10.03 -5.03 -0.52
CA LEU A 55 -10.65 -4.46 0.68
C LEU A 55 -11.89 -3.62 0.32
N GLY A 56 -12.23 -3.56 -0.97
CA GLY A 56 -13.31 -2.76 -1.50
C GLY A 56 -12.97 -1.28 -1.60
N GLN A 57 -14.01 -0.49 -1.87
CA GLN A 57 -13.93 0.95 -1.94
C GLN A 57 -13.92 1.53 -0.53
N ILE A 58 -12.89 2.32 -0.20
CA ILE A 58 -12.80 3.02 1.07
C ILE A 58 -12.51 4.49 0.87
N GLU A 59 -12.86 5.29 1.87
CA GLU A 59 -12.61 6.72 1.85
C GLU A 59 -11.21 7.01 2.42
N MET A 60 -10.40 7.76 1.69
CA MET A 60 -9.03 8.09 2.06
C MET A 60 -8.80 9.60 2.14
N THR A 61 -7.84 9.99 2.99
CA THR A 61 -7.37 11.38 3.22
C THR A 61 -8.35 12.28 3.98
N GLN A 62 -8.03 12.62 5.22
CA GLN A 62 -8.89 13.44 6.09
C GLN A 62 -9.16 14.86 5.57
N SER A 63 -8.15 15.56 5.05
CA SER A 63 -8.29 16.94 4.58
C SER A 63 -9.15 17.07 3.33
N ALA A 64 -9.35 15.96 2.63
CA ALA A 64 -9.81 15.97 1.26
C ALA A 64 -10.29 14.55 0.89
N PRO A 65 -11.43 14.11 1.45
CA PRO A 65 -11.86 12.72 1.33
C PRO A 65 -12.14 12.32 -0.12
N HIS A 66 -11.76 11.11 -0.49
CA HIS A 66 -12.07 10.53 -1.79
C HIS A 66 -12.14 9.02 -1.67
N PHE A 67 -13.01 8.42 -2.49
CA PHE A 67 -13.18 6.98 -2.52
C PHE A 67 -12.17 6.33 -3.46
N ILE A 68 -11.59 5.22 -3.02
CA ILE A 68 -10.58 4.49 -3.79
C ILE A 68 -10.66 3.01 -3.47
N HIS A 69 -10.42 2.16 -4.47
CA HIS A 69 -10.37 0.71 -4.25
C HIS A 69 -9.00 0.34 -3.67
N LEU A 70 -9.02 -0.34 -2.53
CA LEU A 70 -7.81 -0.84 -1.89
C LEU A 70 -7.67 -2.34 -2.03
N TYR A 71 -6.41 -2.75 -2.18
CA TYR A 71 -6.00 -4.13 -2.26
C TYR A 71 -4.87 -4.37 -1.27
N CYS A 72 -4.84 -5.54 -0.64
CA CYS A 72 -3.78 -5.90 0.29
C CYS A 72 -3.17 -7.27 0.01
N VAL A 73 -1.86 -7.38 0.24
CA VAL A 73 -1.12 -8.64 0.13
C VAL A 73 0.08 -8.63 1.08
N ARG A 74 0.39 -9.78 1.66
CA ARG A 74 1.58 -9.98 2.50
C ARG A 74 2.50 -11.00 1.86
N HIS A 75 3.62 -10.54 1.31
CA HIS A 75 4.62 -11.45 0.76
C HIS A 75 5.37 -12.21 1.86
N ARG A 76 5.72 -13.47 1.57
CA ARG A 76 6.60 -14.26 2.43
C ARG A 76 7.96 -13.57 2.54
N ALA A 77 8.51 -13.53 3.75
CA ALA A 77 9.83 -12.98 3.97
C ALA A 77 10.88 -13.78 3.16
N LYS A 78 11.61 -13.09 2.27
CA LYS A 78 12.69 -13.68 1.45
C LYS A 78 14.02 -13.85 2.20
N GLY A 79 14.02 -13.73 3.53
CA GLY A 79 15.23 -13.89 4.35
C GLY A 79 16.33 -12.84 4.15
N ARG A 80 16.10 -11.79 3.35
CA ARG A 80 17.09 -10.74 3.07
C ARG A 80 17.52 -10.04 4.36
N LYS A 81 18.84 -9.86 4.53
CA LYS A 81 19.45 -9.15 5.66
C LYS A 81 20.48 -8.16 5.13
N HIS A 82 20.56 -6.99 5.76
CA HIS A 82 21.61 -6.03 5.46
C HIS A 82 22.95 -6.55 5.99
N GLN A 83 23.83 -6.93 5.07
CA GLN A 83 25.20 -7.36 5.36
C GLN A 83 26.13 -6.16 5.29
N ARG A 84 27.06 -6.06 6.23
CA ARG A 84 28.15 -5.09 6.19
C ARG A 84 29.25 -5.60 5.28
N VAL A 85 30.17 -4.71 4.89
CA VAL A 85 31.39 -5.06 4.14
C VAL A 85 32.20 -6.17 4.84
N THR A 86 32.14 -6.26 6.18
CA THR A 86 32.81 -7.30 6.97
C THR A 86 32.09 -8.66 6.99
N GLY A 87 31.02 -8.84 6.21
CA GLY A 87 30.18 -10.06 6.20
C GLY A 87 29.22 -10.20 7.39
N SER A 88 29.36 -9.37 8.42
CA SER A 88 28.46 -9.37 9.58
C SER A 88 27.10 -8.73 9.29
N ILE A 89 26.05 -9.18 9.96
CA ILE A 89 24.70 -8.62 9.81
C ILE A 89 24.60 -7.29 10.58
N ALA A 90 24.10 -6.24 9.92
CA ALA A 90 23.87 -4.95 10.56
C ALA A 90 22.70 -5.00 11.57
N LYS A 91 23.00 -4.76 12.85
CA LYS A 91 22.02 -4.76 13.97
C LYS A 91 21.58 -3.37 14.46
N ASN A 92 22.01 -2.29 13.79
CA ASN A 92 21.70 -0.93 14.23
C ASN A 92 20.20 -0.57 14.05
N LYS A 93 19.75 0.50 14.70
CA LYS A 93 18.35 0.96 14.70
C LYS A 93 17.80 1.17 13.28
N LEU A 94 18.57 1.83 12.41
CA LEU A 94 18.18 2.12 11.02
C LEU A 94 17.99 0.84 10.19
N SER A 95 18.91 -0.12 10.32
CA SER A 95 18.82 -1.44 9.68
C SER A 95 17.55 -2.17 10.13
N ARG A 96 17.28 -2.18 11.44
CA ARG A 96 16.07 -2.81 12.00
C ARG A 96 14.78 -2.12 11.54
N GLN A 97 14.76 -0.79 11.50
CA GLN A 97 13.59 -0.05 10.99
C GLN A 97 13.33 -0.34 9.51
N SER A 98 14.38 -0.37 8.68
CA SER A 98 14.26 -0.71 7.26
C SER A 98 13.78 -2.15 7.09
N ALA A 99 14.37 -3.10 7.83
CA ALA A 99 13.96 -4.50 7.80
C ALA A 99 12.49 -4.70 8.23
N ASN A 100 12.01 -3.92 9.21
CA ASN A 100 10.60 -3.95 9.60
C ASN A 100 9.69 -3.39 8.50
N ARG A 101 10.06 -2.27 7.87
CA ARG A 101 9.31 -1.66 6.75
C ARG A 101 9.20 -2.59 5.55
N GLU A 102 10.27 -3.30 5.21
CA GLU A 102 10.25 -4.28 4.10
C GLU A 102 9.38 -5.52 4.38
N ARG A 103 9.02 -5.77 5.65
CA ARG A 103 8.11 -6.84 6.06
C ARG A 103 6.66 -6.38 6.19
N GLU A 104 6.39 -5.09 6.02
CA GLU A 104 5.03 -4.56 6.03
C GLU A 104 4.27 -5.09 4.79
N PRO A 105 2.99 -5.46 4.94
CA PRO A 105 2.16 -5.79 3.78
C PRO A 105 2.14 -4.66 2.76
N TRP A 106 1.89 -5.03 1.51
CA TRP A 106 1.59 -4.05 0.49
C TRP A 106 0.10 -3.72 0.55
N LEU A 107 -0.17 -2.42 0.61
CA LEU A 107 -1.50 -1.85 0.48
C LEU A 107 -1.47 -1.03 -0.80
N LEU A 108 -2.26 -1.43 -1.78
CA LEU A 108 -2.28 -0.85 -3.12
C LEU A 108 -3.62 -0.19 -3.36
N ALA A 109 -3.59 0.96 -4.02
CA ALA A 109 -4.74 1.71 -4.42
C ALA A 109 -4.80 1.78 -5.95
N SER A 110 -5.98 1.60 -6.53
CA SER A 110 -6.15 1.58 -7.98
C SER A 110 -7.54 2.05 -8.40
N ASN A 111 -7.62 2.61 -9.61
CA ASN A 111 -8.86 2.90 -10.33
C ASN A 111 -9.08 1.93 -11.51
N LEU A 112 -8.35 0.83 -11.58
CA LEU A 112 -8.55 -0.22 -12.59
C LEU A 112 -9.92 -0.87 -12.38
N PRO A 113 -10.64 -1.21 -13.46
CA PRO A 113 -11.99 -1.75 -13.36
C PRO A 113 -11.96 -3.21 -12.87
N GLU A 114 -12.75 -3.50 -11.83
CA GLU A 114 -12.71 -4.77 -11.09
C GLU A 114 -13.16 -5.99 -11.91
N ASP A 115 -13.95 -5.77 -12.96
CA ASP A 115 -14.38 -6.79 -13.93
C ASP A 115 -13.21 -7.43 -14.67
N GLN A 116 -12.17 -6.65 -14.97
CA GLN A 116 -11.01 -7.07 -15.74
C GLN A 116 -9.78 -7.31 -14.86
N TRP A 117 -9.68 -6.60 -13.73
CA TRP A 117 -8.52 -6.55 -12.85
C TRP A 117 -8.82 -7.09 -11.46
N ASN A 118 -8.59 -8.40 -11.29
CA ASN A 118 -8.66 -9.01 -9.96
C ASN A 118 -7.45 -8.62 -9.08
N PRO A 119 -7.54 -8.82 -7.74
CA PRO A 119 -6.46 -8.46 -6.82
C PRO A 119 -5.10 -9.06 -7.17
N SER A 120 -5.07 -10.26 -7.76
CA SER A 120 -3.83 -10.92 -8.14
C SER A 120 -3.15 -10.23 -9.32
N LYS A 121 -3.90 -9.78 -10.33
CA LYS A 121 -3.37 -9.02 -11.46
C LYS A 121 -2.83 -7.67 -11.00
N ILE A 122 -3.56 -6.98 -10.13
CA ILE A 122 -3.16 -5.67 -9.60
C ILE A 122 -1.85 -5.78 -8.81
N VAL A 123 -1.71 -6.81 -7.99
CA VAL A 123 -0.46 -7.08 -7.27
C VAL A 123 0.67 -7.49 -8.22
N ALA A 124 0.38 -8.19 -9.32
CA ALA A 124 1.41 -8.63 -10.28
C ALA A 124 2.00 -7.49 -11.11
N ILE A 125 1.23 -6.43 -11.39
CA ILE A 125 1.71 -5.25 -12.13
C ILE A 125 2.37 -4.20 -11.23
N TYR A 126 2.46 -4.47 -9.92
CA TYR A 126 3.15 -3.64 -8.93
C TYR A 126 4.44 -4.32 -8.45
#